data_AF-A0A970NUC1-F1
#
_entry.id   AF-A0A970NUC1-F1
#
_cell.length_a   1.000
_cell.length_b   1.000
_cell.length_c   1.000
_cell.angle_alpha   90.00
_cell.angle_beta   90.00
_cell.angle_gamma   90.00
#
_symmetry.space_group_name_H-M   'P 1'
#
loop_
_entity.id
_entity.type
_entity.pdbx_description
1 polymer ?
#
loop_
_entity_poly.entity_id
_entity_poly.type
_entity_poly.pdbx_seq_one_letter_code
_entity_poly.pdbx_strand_id
1 'polypeptide(L)'
;MNKTMRRKRTKRKRKNLARTRLALILIVTFALLSTGFQIYRQIQIRKVLAKLPVELQTLYQKNPEARKFVLNYEKNVGIDHPVDLNKELRSGDVPLLMQWDERWGYHTYAGNLLGLTGCGPTCLSMVATHLTGNGELNPKWIADFSQENGFATEESGSSWTLISEGAPLLGIEAIEIAPDEMRMAENIQVGNPIICVLGPGDFTDEGHFIVLTGYDQNGFTIKDPNRAANSKKTWPFETLRKQMLNLWVMRKSD
;
A
#
# COMPACT_ATOMS: atom_id res chain seq x y z
N MET A 1 -55.72 24.35 42.94
CA MET A 1 -54.37 24.45 42.32
C MET A 1 -54.10 25.89 41.84
N ASN A 2 -53.15 26.58 42.47
CA ASN A 2 -52.94 28.04 42.35
C ASN A 2 -52.46 28.47 40.94
N LYS A 3 -53.12 29.47 40.31
CA LYS A 3 -52.87 29.93 38.92
C LYS A 3 -51.38 30.24 38.66
N THR A 4 -50.67 30.68 39.68
CA THR A 4 -49.25 31.05 39.65
C THR A 4 -48.31 29.85 39.44
N MET A 5 -48.59 28.70 40.08
CA MET A 5 -47.79 27.48 39.86
C MET A 5 -48.00 26.90 38.46
N ARG A 6 -49.23 26.94 37.94
CA ARG A 6 -49.54 26.50 36.57
C ARG A 6 -48.79 27.35 35.53
N ARG A 7 -48.71 28.67 35.74
CA ARG A 7 -47.93 29.63 34.92
C ARG A 7 -46.41 29.36 34.97
N LYS A 8 -45.83 29.05 36.14
CA LYS A 8 -44.41 28.71 36.25
C LYS A 8 -44.07 27.39 35.53
N ARG A 9 -44.93 26.36 35.64
CA ARG A 9 -44.75 25.07 34.96
C ARG A 9 -44.85 25.19 33.44
N THR A 10 -45.79 25.98 32.91
CA THR A 10 -45.87 26.27 31.47
C THR A 10 -44.69 27.09 30.96
N LYS A 11 -44.19 28.08 31.74
CA LYS A 11 -42.98 28.85 31.37
C LYS A 11 -41.74 27.97 31.30
N ARG A 12 -41.56 27.02 32.24
CA ARG A 12 -40.46 26.04 32.23
C ARG A 12 -40.56 25.07 31.04
N LYS A 13 -41.78 24.55 30.75
CA LYS A 13 -42.02 23.72 29.55
C LYS A 13 -41.71 24.46 28.24
N ARG A 14 -42.12 25.72 28.10
CA ARG A 14 -41.81 26.57 26.94
C ARG A 14 -40.30 26.82 26.79
N LYS A 15 -39.59 27.09 27.90
CA LYS A 15 -38.12 27.24 27.88
C LYS A 15 -37.40 25.95 27.48
N ASN A 16 -37.84 24.80 27.99
CA ASN A 16 -37.26 23.51 27.60
C ASN A 16 -37.53 23.21 26.11
N LEU A 17 -38.76 23.41 25.64
CA LEU A 17 -39.11 23.25 24.21
C LEU A 17 -38.29 24.19 23.31
N ALA A 18 -38.07 25.44 23.73
CA ALA A 18 -37.23 26.39 23.01
C ALA A 18 -35.77 25.96 22.95
N ARG A 19 -35.21 25.42 24.05
CA ARG A 19 -33.86 24.84 24.08
C ARG A 19 -33.73 23.62 23.17
N THR A 20 -34.71 22.72 23.18
CA THR A 20 -34.71 21.55 22.30
C THR A 20 -34.81 21.95 20.82
N ARG A 21 -35.64 22.94 20.48
CA ARG A 21 -35.72 23.49 19.12
C ARG A 21 -34.41 24.14 18.69
N LEU A 22 -33.78 24.94 19.55
CA LEU A 22 -32.48 25.55 19.26
C LEU A 22 -31.39 24.50 19.05
N ALA A 23 -31.35 23.47 19.89
CA ALA A 23 -30.41 22.36 19.73
C ALA A 23 -30.62 21.62 18.40
N LEU A 24 -31.88 21.36 18.02
CA LEU A 24 -32.20 20.73 16.74
C LEU A 24 -31.77 21.59 15.55
N ILE A 25 -32.01 22.91 15.61
CA ILE A 25 -31.56 23.86 14.59
C ILE A 25 -30.03 23.81 14.46
N LEU A 26 -29.29 23.85 15.58
CA LEU A 26 -27.83 23.79 15.57
C LEU A 26 -27.29 22.47 14.99
N ILE A 27 -27.93 21.34 15.29
CA ILE A 27 -27.57 20.04 14.71
C ILE A 27 -27.80 20.05 13.21
N VAL A 28 -28.95 20.56 12.75
CA VAL A 28 -29.28 20.64 11.32
C VAL A 28 -28.34 21.60 10.60
N THR A 29 -28.03 22.77 11.15
CA THR A 29 -27.09 23.71 10.52
C THR A 29 -25.69 23.13 10.46
N PHE A 30 -25.22 22.47 11.52
CA PHE A 30 -23.93 21.78 11.51
C PHE A 30 -23.89 20.67 10.46
N ALA A 31 -24.94 19.85 10.35
CA ALA A 31 -25.04 18.81 9.33
C ALA A 31 -25.06 19.37 7.89
N LEU A 32 -25.73 20.50 7.66
CA LEU A 32 -25.73 21.17 6.36
C LEU A 32 -24.36 21.76 6.03
N LEU A 33 -23.69 22.40 6.99
CA LEU A 33 -22.35 22.94 6.82
C LEU A 33 -21.31 21.84 6.55
N SER A 34 -21.37 20.72 7.28
CA SER A 34 -20.47 19.58 7.06
C SER A 34 -20.68 18.95 5.68
N THR A 35 -21.94 18.76 5.28
CA THR A 35 -22.30 18.26 3.95
C THR A 35 -21.83 19.21 2.86
N GLY A 36 -22.07 20.52 3.01
CA GLY A 36 -21.60 21.55 2.08
C GLY A 36 -20.08 21.56 1.95
N PHE A 37 -19.36 21.44 3.07
CA PHE A 37 -17.90 21.33 3.07
C PHE A 37 -17.40 20.05 2.38
N GLN A 38 -18.05 18.91 2.61
CA GLN A 38 -17.73 17.66 1.91
C GLN A 38 -17.95 17.77 0.40
N ILE A 39 -19.06 18.37 -0.03
CA ILE A 39 -19.34 18.62 -1.46
C ILE A 39 -18.27 19.53 -2.05
N TYR A 40 -17.96 20.65 -1.39
CA TYR A 40 -16.91 21.56 -1.83
C TYR A 40 -15.56 20.85 -1.98
N ARG A 41 -15.16 20.07 -0.97
CA ARG A 41 -13.93 19.27 -1.01
C ARG A 41 -13.93 18.27 -2.17
N GLN A 42 -15.04 17.59 -2.42
CA GLN A 42 -15.16 16.66 -3.55
C GLN A 42 -15.03 17.37 -4.90
N ILE A 43 -15.59 18.57 -5.04
CA ILE A 43 -15.42 19.38 -6.25
C ILE A 43 -13.95 19.74 -6.46
N GLN A 44 -13.23 20.16 -5.41
CA GLN A 44 -11.80 20.48 -5.53
C GLN A 44 -10.98 19.25 -5.90
N ILE A 45 -11.23 18.11 -5.26
CA ILE A 45 -10.56 16.84 -5.58
C ILE A 45 -10.78 16.47 -7.05
N ARG A 46 -12.03 16.54 -7.55
CA ARG A 46 -12.33 16.24 -8.96
C ARG A 46 -11.56 17.16 -9.92
N LYS A 47 -11.42 18.45 -9.59
CA LYS A 47 -10.65 19.40 -10.40
C LYS A 47 -9.16 19.06 -10.43
N VAL A 48 -8.59 18.60 -9.32
CA VAL A 48 -7.20 18.12 -9.27
C VAL A 48 -7.04 16.86 -10.10
N LEU A 49 -7.87 15.84 -9.85
CA LEU A 49 -7.78 14.55 -10.55
C LEU A 49 -7.92 14.68 -12.06
N ALA A 50 -8.79 15.58 -12.55
CA ALA A 50 -9.00 15.81 -13.98
C ALA A 50 -7.74 16.28 -14.75
N LYS A 51 -6.70 16.74 -14.04
CA LYS A 51 -5.42 17.16 -14.63
C LYS A 51 -4.33 16.09 -14.55
N LEU A 52 -4.56 15.02 -13.80
CA LEU A 52 -3.55 13.99 -13.57
C LEU A 52 -3.57 12.94 -14.69
N PRO A 53 -2.43 12.25 -14.93
CA PRO A 53 -2.38 11.03 -15.72
C PRO A 53 -3.49 10.03 -15.34
N VAL A 54 -4.02 9.30 -16.33
CA VAL A 54 -5.18 8.40 -16.17
C VAL A 54 -4.88 7.28 -15.18
N GLU A 55 -3.65 6.83 -15.13
CA GLU A 55 -3.14 5.79 -14.24
C GLU A 55 -3.23 6.23 -12.77
N LEU A 56 -2.89 7.49 -12.47
CA LEU A 56 -3.04 8.07 -11.14
C LEU A 56 -4.50 8.28 -10.76
N GLN A 57 -5.35 8.67 -11.71
CA GLN A 57 -6.79 8.74 -11.48
C GLN A 57 -7.36 7.35 -11.14
N THR A 58 -6.91 6.33 -11.86
CA THR A 58 -7.28 4.92 -11.63
C THR A 58 -6.81 4.46 -10.25
N LEU A 59 -5.56 4.76 -9.88
CA LEU A 59 -5.01 4.46 -8.56
C LEU A 59 -5.85 5.13 -7.45
N TYR A 60 -6.23 6.40 -7.61
CA TYR A 60 -7.04 7.11 -6.62
C TYR A 60 -8.42 6.45 -6.39
N GLN A 61 -9.02 5.95 -7.46
CA GLN A 61 -10.33 5.28 -7.43
C GLN A 61 -10.23 3.89 -6.81
N LYS A 62 -9.29 3.07 -7.30
CA LYS A 62 -9.11 1.68 -6.88
C LYS A 62 -8.42 1.54 -5.53
N ASN A 63 -7.61 2.52 -5.10
CA ASN A 63 -6.82 2.45 -3.88
C ASN A 63 -6.99 3.66 -2.95
N PRO A 64 -7.91 3.56 -1.96
CA PRO A 64 -8.09 4.60 -0.95
C PRO A 64 -6.83 4.92 -0.12
N GLU A 65 -5.93 3.94 0.07
CA GLU A 65 -4.71 4.09 0.85
C GLU A 65 -3.66 4.98 0.14
N ALA A 66 -3.64 4.94 -1.19
CA ALA A 66 -2.72 5.72 -2.02
C ALA A 66 -3.23 7.13 -2.38
N ARG A 67 -4.43 7.53 -1.90
CA ARG A 67 -5.03 8.82 -2.29
C ARG A 67 -4.17 10.04 -1.94
N LYS A 68 -3.46 10.01 -0.80
CA LYS A 68 -2.56 11.10 -0.41
C LYS A 68 -1.43 11.25 -1.44
N PHE A 69 -0.79 10.14 -1.80
CA PHE A 69 0.24 10.09 -2.84
C PHE A 69 -0.27 10.68 -4.16
N VAL A 70 -1.45 10.27 -4.62
CA VAL A 70 -2.04 10.82 -5.87
C VAL A 70 -2.31 12.32 -5.77
N LEU A 71 -2.92 12.79 -4.67
CA LEU A 71 -3.26 14.20 -4.50
C LEU A 71 -2.04 15.10 -4.34
N ASN A 72 -0.89 14.54 -3.96
CA ASN A 72 0.38 15.25 -3.82
C ASN A 72 1.28 15.16 -5.06
N TYR A 73 0.80 14.57 -6.16
CA TYR A 73 1.58 14.39 -7.39
C TYR A 73 2.25 15.67 -7.89
N GLU A 74 1.48 16.74 -8.14
CA GLU A 74 2.03 18.00 -8.67
C GLU A 74 3.08 18.65 -7.74
N LYS A 75 3.02 18.34 -6.44
CA LYS A 75 3.95 18.88 -5.45
C LYS A 75 5.28 18.16 -5.44
N ASN A 76 5.29 16.85 -5.71
CA ASN A 76 6.46 15.99 -5.50
C ASN A 76 7.05 15.43 -6.79
N VAL A 77 6.33 15.48 -7.92
CA VAL A 77 6.87 15.02 -9.20
C VAL A 77 8.15 15.80 -9.56
N GLY A 78 9.20 15.08 -9.94
CA GLY A 78 10.51 15.65 -10.26
C GLY A 78 11.35 16.10 -9.05
N ILE A 79 10.88 15.89 -7.82
CA ILE A 79 11.67 16.12 -6.62
C ILE A 79 12.33 14.81 -6.19
N ASP A 80 13.64 14.84 -6.02
CA ASP A 80 14.38 13.74 -5.41
C ASP A 80 14.30 13.85 -3.88
N HIS A 81 13.64 12.88 -3.25
CA HIS A 81 13.47 12.84 -1.81
C HIS A 81 14.51 11.91 -1.18
N PRO A 82 15.15 12.31 -0.06
CA PRO A 82 16.05 11.41 0.63
C PRO A 82 15.28 10.19 1.15
N VAL A 83 15.86 9.00 0.95
CA VAL A 83 15.28 7.74 1.41
C VAL A 83 16.07 7.25 2.62
N ASP A 84 15.40 7.20 3.77
CA ASP A 84 15.93 6.61 5.00
C ASP A 84 15.00 5.48 5.46
N LEU A 85 15.55 4.27 5.59
CA LEU A 85 14.87 3.06 6.05
C LEU A 85 15.29 2.62 7.46
N ASN A 86 16.06 3.45 8.20
CA ASN A 86 16.55 3.11 9.54
C ASN A 86 15.43 2.77 10.52
N LYS A 87 14.22 3.31 10.34
CA LYS A 87 13.09 3.00 11.21
C LYS A 87 12.52 1.62 10.88
N GLU A 88 12.35 1.33 9.60
CA GLU A 88 11.82 0.08 9.06
C GLU A 88 12.75 -1.10 9.38
N LEU A 89 14.07 -0.88 9.40
CA LEU A 89 15.05 -1.92 9.69
C LEU A 89 15.19 -2.30 11.17
N ARG A 90 14.69 -1.48 12.10
CA ARG A 90 14.87 -1.73 13.55
C ARG A 90 14.18 -2.99 14.08
N SER A 91 13.13 -3.47 13.42
CA SER A 91 12.41 -4.66 13.86
C SER A 91 13.19 -5.94 13.59
N GLY A 92 14.15 -5.94 12.67
CA GLY A 92 14.79 -7.16 12.17
C GLY A 92 13.89 -7.98 11.23
N ASP A 93 12.57 -7.81 11.27
CA ASP A 93 11.61 -8.42 10.33
C ASP A 93 11.69 -7.84 8.91
N VAL A 94 11.13 -8.56 7.94
CA VAL A 94 10.90 -8.04 6.58
C VAL A 94 9.97 -6.81 6.64
N PRO A 95 10.43 -5.61 6.23
CA PRO A 95 9.62 -4.41 6.31
C PRO A 95 8.48 -4.44 5.29
N LEU A 96 7.36 -3.77 5.59
CA LEU A 96 6.36 -3.45 4.58
C LEU A 96 6.70 -2.09 3.96
N LEU A 97 7.09 -2.09 2.69
CA LEU A 97 7.35 -0.87 1.92
C LEU A 97 6.23 -0.68 0.88
N MET A 98 5.64 0.51 0.81
CA MET A 98 4.63 0.79 -0.22
C MET A 98 5.30 1.33 -1.47
N GLN A 99 5.01 0.79 -2.65
CA GLN A 99 5.57 1.30 -3.91
C GLN A 99 5.19 2.78 -4.11
N TRP A 100 4.03 3.19 -3.61
CA TRP A 100 3.51 4.56 -3.65
C TRP A 100 3.92 5.44 -2.45
N ASP A 101 4.93 5.07 -1.66
CA ASP A 101 5.47 5.96 -0.62
C ASP A 101 6.03 7.25 -1.25
N GLU A 102 5.73 8.41 -0.68
CA GLU A 102 6.12 9.71 -1.25
C GLU A 102 7.64 9.92 -1.33
N ARG A 103 8.44 9.14 -0.58
CA ARG A 103 9.91 9.17 -0.62
C ARG A 103 10.50 8.67 -1.95
N TRP A 104 9.80 7.84 -2.70
CA TRP A 104 10.32 7.24 -3.95
C TRP A 104 9.27 7.01 -5.03
N GLY A 105 7.98 6.96 -4.69
CA GLY A 105 6.91 6.57 -5.61
C GLY A 105 6.72 7.52 -6.80
N TYR A 106 7.25 8.74 -6.72
CA TYR A 106 7.25 9.70 -7.85
C TYR A 106 8.44 9.55 -8.79
N HIS A 107 9.41 8.69 -8.45
CA HIS A 107 10.55 8.37 -9.31
C HIS A 107 10.10 7.63 -10.57
N THR A 108 10.79 7.83 -11.69
CA THR A 108 10.48 7.14 -12.93
C THR A 108 11.06 5.73 -12.93
N TYR A 109 10.22 4.74 -13.24
CA TYR A 109 10.59 3.35 -13.38
C TYR A 109 9.74 2.70 -14.47
N ALA A 110 10.40 2.05 -15.44
CA ALA A 110 9.73 1.27 -16.47
C ALA A 110 8.65 2.09 -17.22
N GLY A 111 9.03 3.27 -17.73
CA GLY A 111 8.13 4.13 -18.51
C GLY A 111 7.06 4.89 -17.69
N ASN A 112 6.95 4.66 -16.38
CA ASN A 112 5.94 5.28 -15.53
C ASN A 112 6.47 5.64 -14.14
N LEU A 113 5.59 6.05 -13.20
CA LEU A 113 5.96 6.27 -11.80
C LEU A 113 6.19 4.93 -11.10
N LEU A 114 7.22 4.83 -10.27
CA LEU A 114 7.51 3.68 -9.41
C LEU A 114 6.29 3.33 -8.54
N GLY A 115 5.52 4.35 -8.10
CA GLY A 115 4.26 4.16 -7.39
C GLY A 115 3.18 3.39 -8.16
N LEU A 116 3.33 3.23 -9.47
CA LEU A 116 2.41 2.52 -10.35
C LEU A 116 2.99 1.18 -10.84
N THR A 117 4.27 1.14 -11.20
CA THR A 117 4.91 -0.01 -11.87
C THR A 117 5.98 -0.73 -11.02
N GLY A 118 6.28 -0.23 -9.83
CA GLY A 118 7.44 -0.63 -9.02
C GLY A 118 7.20 -1.75 -8.03
N CYS A 119 6.22 -2.64 -8.22
CA CYS A 119 5.97 -3.75 -7.30
C CYS A 119 7.20 -4.67 -7.15
N GLY A 120 7.88 -5.00 -8.26
CA GLY A 120 9.11 -5.80 -8.28
C GLY A 120 10.24 -5.20 -7.45
N PRO A 121 10.73 -3.99 -7.77
CA PRO A 121 11.77 -3.31 -7.00
C PRO A 121 11.41 -3.13 -5.52
N THR A 122 10.15 -2.84 -5.24
CA THR A 122 9.69 -2.68 -3.86
C THR A 122 9.75 -4.01 -3.10
N CYS A 123 9.31 -5.13 -3.70
CA CYS A 123 9.42 -6.45 -3.10
C CYS A 123 10.87 -6.90 -2.92
N LEU A 124 11.72 -6.72 -3.93
CA LEU A 124 13.14 -7.05 -3.82
C LEU A 124 13.82 -6.19 -2.76
N SER A 125 13.48 -4.90 -2.66
CA SER A 125 13.97 -4.02 -1.60
C SER A 125 13.58 -4.51 -0.20
N MET A 126 12.33 -4.93 0.03
CA MET A 126 11.91 -5.47 1.33
C MET A 126 12.77 -6.67 1.75
N VAL A 127 13.02 -7.59 0.83
CA VAL A 127 13.82 -8.78 1.08
C VAL A 127 15.30 -8.43 1.25
N ALA A 128 15.83 -7.60 0.37
CA ALA A 128 17.24 -7.24 0.34
C ALA A 128 17.65 -6.47 1.60
N THR A 129 16.87 -5.47 1.99
CA THR A 129 17.12 -4.71 3.21
C THR A 129 17.04 -5.59 4.46
N HIS A 130 16.10 -6.52 4.52
CA HIS A 130 15.99 -7.50 5.61
C HIS A 130 17.21 -8.44 5.69
N LEU A 131 17.58 -9.09 4.58
CA LEU A 131 18.64 -10.12 4.60
C LEU A 131 20.04 -9.53 4.79
N THR A 132 20.27 -8.31 4.30
CA THR A 132 21.60 -7.68 4.33
C THR A 132 21.76 -6.69 5.48
N GLY A 133 20.67 -6.16 6.03
CA GLY A 133 20.67 -5.00 6.92
C GLY A 133 21.02 -3.67 6.23
N ASN A 134 21.15 -3.65 4.90
CA ASN A 134 21.58 -2.48 4.15
C ASN A 134 20.39 -1.64 3.67
N GLY A 135 20.13 -0.51 4.32
CA GLY A 135 19.05 0.42 3.95
C GLY A 135 19.24 1.15 2.63
N GLU A 136 20.43 1.14 2.04
CA GLU A 136 20.68 1.71 0.71
C GLU A 136 19.96 0.94 -0.41
N LEU A 137 19.66 -0.36 -0.19
CA LEU A 137 18.90 -1.21 -1.11
C LEU A 137 17.39 -0.89 -1.06
N ASN A 138 17.06 0.39 -1.03
CA ASN A 138 15.69 0.92 -0.99
C ASN A 138 14.98 0.81 -2.35
N PRO A 139 13.65 1.00 -2.41
CA PRO A 139 12.90 0.77 -3.65
C PRO A 139 13.36 1.64 -4.83
N LYS A 140 13.79 2.89 -4.57
CA LYS A 140 14.33 3.78 -5.61
C LYS A 140 15.63 3.23 -6.18
N TRP A 141 16.57 2.84 -5.31
CA TRP A 141 17.85 2.29 -5.74
C TRP A 141 17.67 1.00 -6.55
N ILE A 142 16.79 0.09 -6.10
CA ILE A 142 16.51 -1.17 -6.81
C ILE A 142 15.83 -0.90 -8.16
N ALA A 143 15.00 0.15 -8.26
CA ALA A 143 14.39 0.55 -9.53
C ALA A 143 15.42 1.09 -10.53
N ASP A 144 16.40 1.87 -10.08
CA ASP A 144 17.52 2.34 -10.90
C ASP A 144 18.38 1.14 -11.35
N PHE A 145 18.80 0.30 -10.40
CA PHE A 145 19.53 -0.94 -10.67
C PHE A 145 18.82 -1.84 -11.69
N SER A 146 17.51 -2.03 -11.54
CA SER A 146 16.70 -2.85 -12.44
C SER A 146 16.71 -2.31 -13.87
N GLN A 147 16.57 -1.00 -14.05
CA GLN A 147 16.63 -0.37 -15.38
C GLN A 147 18.02 -0.47 -16.00
N GLU A 148 19.07 -0.18 -15.24
CA GLU A 148 20.46 -0.22 -15.70
C GLU A 148 20.90 -1.62 -16.16
N ASN A 149 20.34 -2.67 -15.55
CA ASN A 149 20.66 -4.06 -15.85
C ASN A 149 19.65 -4.74 -16.79
N GLY A 150 18.67 -4.01 -17.33
CA GLY A 150 17.71 -4.55 -18.31
C GLY A 150 16.64 -5.46 -17.71
N PHE A 151 16.34 -5.33 -16.42
CA PHE A 151 15.30 -6.08 -15.72
C PHE A 151 13.93 -5.38 -15.69
N ALA A 152 13.80 -4.26 -16.40
CA ALA A 152 12.57 -3.48 -16.52
C ALA A 152 12.11 -3.38 -17.98
N THR A 153 10.80 -3.36 -18.18
CA THR A 153 10.17 -3.19 -19.50
C THR A 153 9.10 -2.11 -19.40
N GLU A 154 9.06 -1.19 -20.38
CA GLU A 154 8.22 0.02 -20.33
C GLU A 154 6.71 -0.25 -20.16
N GLU A 155 6.22 -1.44 -20.54
CA GLU A 155 4.79 -1.78 -20.49
C GLU A 155 4.38 -2.67 -19.30
N SER A 156 5.28 -3.48 -18.74
CA SER A 156 4.92 -4.47 -17.71
C SER A 156 5.63 -4.27 -16.37
N GLY A 157 6.37 -3.18 -16.21
CA GLY A 157 7.12 -2.90 -14.99
C GLY A 157 8.40 -3.73 -14.92
N SER A 158 8.38 -4.78 -14.09
CA SER A 158 9.58 -5.58 -13.80
C SER A 158 9.52 -6.96 -14.44
N SER A 159 10.60 -7.37 -15.09
CA SER A 159 10.80 -8.75 -15.52
C SER A 159 10.98 -9.66 -14.30
N TRP A 160 10.63 -10.94 -14.45
CA TRP A 160 10.92 -11.97 -13.45
C TRP A 160 12.42 -12.14 -13.24
N THR A 161 13.22 -11.83 -14.26
CA THR A 161 14.70 -11.86 -14.19
C THR A 161 15.28 -10.86 -13.20
N LEU A 162 14.53 -9.81 -12.81
CA LEU A 162 14.92 -8.97 -11.67
C LEU A 162 15.16 -9.80 -10.40
N ILE A 163 14.33 -10.84 -10.20
CA ILE A 163 14.43 -11.71 -9.03
C ILE A 163 15.46 -12.81 -9.28
N SER A 164 15.32 -13.58 -10.36
CA SER A 164 16.16 -14.76 -10.59
C SER A 164 17.62 -14.44 -10.92
N GLU A 165 17.89 -13.29 -11.56
CA GLU A 165 19.23 -12.88 -12.01
C GLU A 165 19.71 -11.61 -11.32
N GLY A 166 18.80 -10.65 -11.08
CA GLY A 166 19.13 -9.38 -10.41
C GLY A 166 19.45 -9.53 -8.93
N ALA A 167 18.68 -10.33 -8.17
CA ALA A 167 18.94 -10.53 -6.74
C ALA A 167 20.33 -11.14 -6.46
N PRO A 168 20.83 -12.15 -7.21
CA PRO A 168 22.20 -12.65 -7.08
C PRO A 168 23.28 -11.58 -7.20
N LEU A 169 23.11 -10.58 -8.07
CA LEU A 169 24.06 -9.47 -8.21
C LEU A 169 24.13 -8.57 -6.96
N LEU A 170 23.14 -8.68 -6.07
CA LEU A 170 23.06 -7.97 -4.79
C LEU A 170 23.53 -8.82 -3.61
N GLY A 171 24.08 -10.02 -3.87
CA GLY A 171 24.47 -10.99 -2.83
C GLY A 171 23.27 -11.67 -2.17
N ILE A 172 22.20 -11.88 -2.93
CA ILE A 172 20.98 -12.56 -2.50
C ILE A 172 20.70 -13.73 -3.44
N GLU A 173 20.71 -14.95 -2.92
CA GLU A 173 20.29 -16.12 -3.68
C GLU A 173 18.78 -16.09 -3.93
N ALA A 174 18.37 -16.41 -5.16
CA ALA A 174 16.98 -16.56 -5.56
C ALA A 174 16.75 -17.99 -6.07
N ILE A 175 16.16 -18.84 -5.23
CA ILE A 175 15.94 -20.26 -5.54
C ILE A 175 14.50 -20.43 -5.98
N GLU A 176 14.29 -20.68 -7.27
CA GLU A 176 12.96 -20.94 -7.83
C GLU A 176 12.39 -22.25 -7.29
N ILE A 177 11.13 -22.24 -6.86
CA ILE A 177 10.44 -23.42 -6.35
C ILE A 177 9.04 -23.55 -6.94
N ALA A 178 8.54 -24.79 -7.03
CA ALA A 178 7.13 -25.02 -7.33
C ALA A 178 6.25 -24.53 -6.15
N PRO A 179 4.99 -24.11 -6.41
CA PRO A 179 4.06 -23.73 -5.35
C PRO A 179 3.64 -24.99 -4.58
N ASP A 180 4.36 -25.29 -3.51
CA ASP A 180 4.12 -26.40 -2.60
C ASP A 180 4.04 -25.85 -1.17
N GLU A 181 2.90 -26.04 -0.52
CA GLU A 181 2.61 -25.39 0.77
C GLU A 181 3.65 -25.72 1.82
N MET A 182 4.01 -27.00 1.93
CA MET A 182 4.95 -27.49 2.93
C MET A 182 6.35 -26.92 2.68
N ARG A 183 6.85 -27.00 1.44
CA ARG A 183 8.16 -26.45 1.07
C ARG A 183 8.23 -24.93 1.30
N MET A 184 7.16 -24.21 1.00
CA MET A 184 7.08 -22.77 1.24
C MET A 184 7.09 -22.46 2.73
N ALA A 185 6.27 -23.17 3.52
CA ALA A 185 6.19 -23.01 4.97
C ALA A 185 7.53 -23.30 5.67
N GLU A 186 8.21 -24.39 5.28
CA GLU A 186 9.52 -24.77 5.83
C GLU A 186 10.58 -23.68 5.58
N ASN A 187 10.59 -23.06 4.39
CA ASN A 187 11.51 -21.97 4.10
C ASN A 187 11.23 -20.72 4.94
N ILE A 188 9.95 -20.37 5.10
CA ILE A 188 9.55 -19.25 5.96
C ILE A 188 9.93 -19.50 7.42
N GLN A 189 9.76 -20.73 7.92
CA GLN A 189 10.07 -21.09 9.32
C GLN A 189 11.55 -20.93 9.65
N VAL A 190 12.45 -21.16 8.68
CA VAL A 190 13.89 -20.93 8.85
C VAL A 190 14.33 -19.51 8.50
N GLY A 191 13.37 -18.59 8.31
CA GLY A 191 13.63 -17.16 8.11
C GLY A 191 13.88 -16.73 6.66
N ASN A 192 13.61 -17.59 5.68
CA ASN A 192 13.77 -17.24 4.26
C ASN A 192 12.45 -16.65 3.71
N PRO A 193 12.38 -15.35 3.39
CA PRO A 193 11.22 -14.80 2.71
C PRO A 193 11.10 -15.33 1.28
N ILE A 194 9.90 -15.30 0.72
CA ILE A 194 9.61 -15.76 -0.64
C ILE A 194 9.06 -14.59 -1.44
N ILE A 195 9.69 -14.25 -2.56
CA ILE A 195 9.08 -13.33 -3.54
C ILE A 195 8.20 -14.16 -4.47
N CYS A 196 6.96 -13.74 -4.65
CA CYS A 196 5.98 -14.43 -5.47
C CYS A 196 5.38 -13.48 -6.51
N VAL A 197 5.27 -13.95 -7.75
CA VAL A 197 4.52 -13.29 -8.80
C VAL A 197 3.14 -13.90 -8.88
N LEU A 198 2.14 -13.02 -8.82
CA LEU A 198 0.74 -13.34 -8.98
C LEU A 198 0.23 -12.89 -10.34
N GLY A 199 -0.71 -13.64 -10.89
CA GLY A 199 -1.57 -13.24 -12.00
C GLY A 199 -2.89 -12.63 -11.52
N PRO A 200 -3.87 -12.46 -12.42
CA PRO A 200 -5.13 -11.81 -12.10
C PRO A 200 -5.91 -12.54 -11.00
N GLY A 201 -6.46 -11.79 -10.04
CA GLY A 201 -7.15 -12.34 -8.88
C GLY A 201 -7.37 -11.33 -7.76
N ASP A 202 -7.16 -11.74 -6.52
CA ASP A 202 -7.47 -10.94 -5.33
C ASP A 202 -6.56 -9.70 -5.16
N PHE A 203 -5.43 -9.67 -5.89
CA PHE A 203 -4.35 -8.70 -5.69
C PHE A 203 -4.23 -7.69 -6.82
N THR A 204 -4.52 -8.14 -8.04
CA THR A 204 -4.28 -7.41 -9.27
C THR A 204 -5.23 -7.92 -10.36
N ASP A 205 -5.50 -7.07 -11.35
CA ASP A 205 -6.21 -7.46 -12.57
C ASP A 205 -5.22 -7.99 -13.64
N GLU A 206 -3.90 -7.89 -13.38
CA GLU A 206 -2.81 -8.21 -14.31
C GLU A 206 -1.72 -9.07 -13.60
N GLY A 207 -0.45 -8.68 -13.66
CA GLY A 207 0.64 -9.27 -12.87
C GLY A 207 0.96 -8.46 -11.61
N HIS A 208 1.46 -9.10 -10.55
CA HIS A 208 1.87 -8.40 -9.33
C HIS A 208 2.92 -9.16 -8.52
N PHE A 209 3.88 -8.45 -7.95
CA PHE A 209 4.85 -9.03 -7.02
C PHE A 209 4.39 -8.81 -5.57
N ILE A 210 4.53 -9.84 -4.74
CA ILE A 210 4.37 -9.77 -3.28
C ILE A 210 5.51 -10.53 -2.58
N VAL A 211 5.66 -10.31 -1.28
CA VAL A 211 6.58 -11.10 -0.43
C VAL A 211 5.77 -11.94 0.57
N LEU A 212 6.06 -13.22 0.70
CA LEU A 212 5.55 -14.07 1.78
C LEU A 212 6.56 -14.07 2.93
N THR A 213 6.09 -13.89 4.16
CA THR A 213 6.95 -13.62 5.33
C THR A 213 6.63 -14.45 6.57
N GLY A 214 5.50 -15.13 6.59
CA GLY A 214 5.05 -15.93 7.73
C GLY A 214 4.07 -17.00 7.30
N TYR A 215 3.91 -18.03 8.13
CA TYR A 215 2.97 -19.12 7.91
C TYR A 215 2.45 -19.63 9.25
N ASP A 216 1.12 -19.78 9.36
CA ASP A 216 0.45 -20.38 10.51
C ASP A 216 -0.71 -21.28 10.06
N GLN A 217 -1.50 -21.81 11.01
CA GLN A 217 -2.62 -22.71 10.68
C GLN A 217 -3.70 -22.11 9.77
N ASN A 218 -3.74 -20.79 9.59
CA ASN A 218 -4.66 -20.07 8.71
C ASN A 218 -4.04 -19.74 7.35
N GLY A 219 -2.74 -19.98 7.16
CA GLY A 219 -2.01 -19.78 5.90
C GLY A 219 -0.88 -18.76 6.00
N PHE A 220 -0.59 -18.08 4.89
CA PHE A 220 0.57 -17.20 4.73
C PHE A 220 0.28 -15.75 5.12
N THR A 221 1.22 -15.11 5.81
CA THR A 221 1.27 -13.65 5.93
C THR A 221 2.17 -13.07 4.85
N ILE A 222 1.79 -11.89 4.34
CA ILE A 222 2.39 -11.31 3.15
C ILE A 222 2.73 -9.83 3.34
N LYS A 223 3.59 -9.32 2.46
CA LYS A 223 3.84 -7.90 2.21
C LYS A 223 3.48 -7.59 0.76
N ASP A 224 2.36 -6.89 0.60
CA ASP A 224 1.87 -6.42 -0.69
C ASP A 224 2.26 -4.93 -0.86
N PRO A 225 3.16 -4.59 -1.81
CA PRO A 225 3.67 -3.24 -1.98
C PRO A 225 2.62 -2.25 -2.51
N ASN A 226 1.46 -2.72 -2.97
CA ASN A 226 0.39 -1.88 -3.48
C ASN A 226 -0.76 -1.72 -2.47
N ARG A 227 -0.99 -2.73 -1.60
CA ARG A 227 -2.12 -2.75 -0.66
C ARG A 227 -1.74 -3.15 0.77
N ALA A 228 -1.70 -2.18 1.67
CA ALA A 228 -1.44 -2.46 3.08
C ALA A 228 -2.56 -3.29 3.72
N ALA A 229 -3.82 -3.13 3.29
CA ALA A 229 -4.92 -3.99 3.74
C ALA A 229 -4.72 -5.48 3.40
N ASN A 230 -4.04 -5.83 2.31
CA ASN A 230 -3.73 -7.23 2.00
C ASN A 230 -2.66 -7.79 2.94
N SER A 231 -1.70 -6.94 3.33
CA SER A 231 -0.64 -7.26 4.30
C SER A 231 -1.12 -7.39 5.75
N LYS A 232 -2.38 -7.04 6.04
CA LYS A 232 -3.02 -7.20 7.37
C LYS A 232 -3.81 -8.49 7.52
N LYS A 233 -3.82 -9.32 6.48
CA LYS A 233 -4.58 -10.57 6.43
C LYS A 233 -3.61 -11.75 6.42
N THR A 234 -4.11 -12.90 6.85
CA THR A 234 -3.53 -14.20 6.54
C THR A 234 -4.27 -14.79 5.35
N TRP A 235 -3.52 -15.42 4.44
CA TRP A 235 -4.04 -15.93 3.18
C TRP A 235 -3.90 -17.45 3.12
N PRO A 236 -5.01 -18.20 3.01
CA PRO A 236 -4.95 -19.64 2.82
C PRO A 236 -4.13 -20.00 1.58
N PHE A 237 -3.35 -21.08 1.65
CA PHE A 237 -2.53 -21.52 0.52
C PHE A 237 -3.35 -21.71 -0.75
N GLU A 238 -4.50 -22.37 -0.66
CA GLU A 238 -5.39 -22.62 -1.80
C GLU A 238 -5.95 -21.34 -2.45
N THR A 239 -6.02 -20.24 -1.71
CA THR A 239 -6.38 -18.93 -2.27
C THR A 239 -5.20 -18.36 -3.06
N LEU A 240 -4.00 -18.37 -2.48
CA LEU A 240 -2.80 -17.86 -3.16
C LEU A 240 -2.44 -18.70 -4.38
N ARG A 241 -2.41 -20.03 -4.24
CA ARG A 241 -1.97 -20.98 -5.27
C ARG A 241 -2.64 -20.76 -6.62
N LYS A 242 -3.94 -20.42 -6.63
CA LYS A 242 -4.75 -20.27 -7.86
C LYS A 242 -4.29 -19.12 -8.77
N GLN A 243 -3.56 -18.18 -8.21
CA GLN A 243 -3.09 -16.98 -8.89
C GLN A 243 -1.56 -16.88 -8.86
N MET A 244 -0.84 -17.89 -8.35
CA MET A 244 0.63 -17.94 -8.38
C MET A 244 1.13 -18.28 -9.79
N LEU A 245 1.99 -17.43 -10.33
CA LEU A 245 2.67 -17.65 -11.61
C LEU A 245 4.09 -18.18 -11.40
N ASN A 246 4.84 -17.60 -10.45
CA ASN A 246 6.17 -18.08 -10.07
C ASN A 246 6.55 -17.62 -8.64
N LEU A 247 7.57 -18.24 -8.04
CA LEU A 247 8.07 -17.88 -6.72
C LEU A 247 9.54 -18.29 -6.50
N TRP A 248 10.25 -17.47 -5.74
CA TRP A 248 11.64 -17.67 -5.36
C TRP A 248 11.81 -17.55 -3.86
N VAL A 249 12.45 -18.56 -3.27
CA VAL A 249 12.99 -18.46 -1.91
C VAL A 249 14.21 -17.57 -1.96
N MET A 250 14.22 -16.55 -1.11
CA MET A 250 15.30 -15.56 -1.07
C MET A 250 16.17 -15.79 0.14
N ARG A 251 17.49 -15.85 -0.07
CA ARG A 251 18.48 -16.09 1.00
C ARG A 251 19.65 -15.15 0.85
N LYS A 252 20.28 -14.80 1.97
CA LYS A 252 21.56 -14.10 1.89
C LYS A 252 22.59 -15.07 1.31
N SER A 253 23.39 -14.63 0.34
CA SER A 253 24.54 -15.40 -0.12
C SER A 253 25.58 -15.51 1.00
N ASP A 254 26.20 -16.68 1.12
CA ASP A 254 27.30 -16.95 2.05
C ASP A 254 28.58 -16.16 1.71
#